data_AF-A0A6A6SKU4-F1
#
_entry.id   AF-A0A6A6SKU4-F1
#
_cell.length_a   1.000
_cell.length_b   1.000
_cell.length_c   1.000
_cell.angle_alpha   90.00
_cell.angle_beta   90.00
_cell.angle_gamma   90.00
#
_symmetry.space_group_name_H-M   'P 1'
#
loop_
_entity.id
_entity.type
_entity.pdbx_description
1 polymer ?
#
loop_
_entity_poly.entity_id
_entity_poly.type
_entity_poly.pdbx_seq_one_letter_code
_entity_poly.pdbx_strand_id
1 'polypeptide(L)'
;MTDTSTAPFYATRSPSCIATDGKPGRGAFSGADYGAGELIISKRRPTIASLDTERLQDTCANCYTWTEGSSIGSRLYVKEGVSVQACGGCKRFRYCSKTCQKEAWYRGHKYECKALKQVIDKPMPKAVLATMELLIRRKHGLVTDAEWAAFGLAESHIDDFKQTGQYSGIELMAMGVSQFSWTQDVFSKDLVAAMYAKVLTNSLTLITPTLDPLGIVFDASLSVINHSCDPNACIMMDGPEISLRTLKPIKKDEEIFISYIDTTNPYPRRQSELKSRWFFTCRCSKCLKGPVLLEDQWISQPNEIDGKWKDLADKFIGTEEWATDPANYVGDEPDQKRIAAIQGHAFAQYEEEQGTPEPAEAIKVIKDAMRMCYQSKLWPVYRQPYAALRDDLIVNMLAVGDYQGAWQQCAKRYWHILPKLHPRAFHPVRVVQVWQSAMLAYYLQAEGGMAGADVAPIALLLVMEVMNAAPLSHGKDSTFARSVEKKFGEMVLDMQAGAGGDIHQELSERMPQTREQFKEMATWSEY
;
A
#
# COMPACT_ATOMS: atom_id res chain seq x y z
N MET A 1 32.65 -13.82 -19.78
CA MET A 1 32.97 -12.40 -19.54
C MET A 1 31.64 -11.70 -19.30
N THR A 2 31.23 -11.58 -18.05
CA THR A 2 30.05 -10.81 -17.66
C THR A 2 30.44 -9.34 -17.72
N ASP A 3 29.83 -8.62 -18.64
CA ASP A 3 29.89 -7.17 -18.75
C ASP A 3 29.64 -6.55 -17.36
N THR A 4 30.66 -5.92 -16.79
CA THR A 4 30.54 -5.14 -15.55
C THR A 4 29.92 -3.78 -15.89
N SER A 5 28.70 -3.82 -16.42
CA SER A 5 27.89 -2.64 -16.60
C SER A 5 27.64 -1.99 -15.24
N THR A 6 27.65 -0.67 -15.24
CA THR A 6 27.48 0.21 -14.08
C THR A 6 26.37 -0.29 -13.13
N ALA A 7 26.64 -0.28 -11.82
CA ALA A 7 25.67 -0.68 -10.79
C ALA A 7 24.29 -0.04 -11.04
N PRO A 8 23.16 -0.76 -10.84
CA PRO A 8 21.83 -0.28 -11.24
C PRO A 8 21.46 1.06 -10.61
N PHE A 9 21.92 1.30 -9.38
CA PHE A 9 21.95 2.60 -8.74
C PHE A 9 23.11 2.65 -7.74
N TYR A 10 23.46 3.85 -7.27
CA TYR A 10 24.47 4.08 -6.25
C TYR A 10 23.96 5.06 -5.20
N ALA A 11 24.51 5.01 -3.98
CA ALA A 11 24.14 5.92 -2.90
C ALA A 11 25.11 7.09 -2.81
N THR A 12 24.61 8.32 -2.78
CA THR A 12 25.39 9.54 -2.51
C THR A 12 24.55 10.57 -1.75
N ARG A 13 25.07 11.77 -1.48
CA ARG A 13 24.32 12.82 -0.76
C ARG A 13 23.15 13.34 -1.61
N SER A 14 21.96 13.42 -1.00
CA SER A 14 20.75 13.93 -1.63
C SER A 14 20.56 15.43 -1.36
N PRO A 15 20.26 16.25 -2.39
CA PRO A 15 19.88 17.65 -2.21
C PRO A 15 18.40 17.84 -1.86
N SER A 16 17.57 16.79 -1.99
CA SER A 16 16.10 16.88 -2.01
C SER A 16 15.45 16.64 -0.64
N CYS A 17 16.07 15.80 0.19
CA CYS A 17 15.63 15.45 1.54
C CYS A 17 16.56 16.07 2.58
N ILE A 18 16.22 17.28 3.03
CA ILE A 18 16.96 18.01 4.05
C ILE A 18 16.34 17.68 5.42
N ALA A 19 17.15 17.14 6.33
CA ALA A 19 16.73 16.86 7.70
C ALA A 19 16.35 18.17 8.43
N THR A 20 15.69 18.06 9.59
CA THR A 20 15.26 19.20 10.40
C THR A 20 16.41 20.11 10.81
N ASP A 21 17.62 19.55 10.95
CA ASP A 21 18.86 20.27 11.26
C ASP A 21 19.55 20.90 10.03
N GLY A 22 18.94 20.81 8.85
CA GLY A 22 19.46 21.38 7.61
C GLY A 22 20.49 20.51 6.87
N LYS A 23 20.84 19.32 7.38
CA LYS A 23 21.86 18.48 6.74
C LYS A 23 21.25 17.58 5.65
N PRO A 24 21.91 17.48 4.48
CA PRO A 24 21.50 16.54 3.44
C PRO A 24 21.78 15.10 3.86
N GLY A 25 20.77 14.24 3.74
CA GLY A 25 20.90 12.80 3.92
C GLY A 25 21.59 12.12 2.74
N ARG A 26 21.60 10.78 2.74
CA ARG A 26 21.95 9.98 1.56
C ARG A 26 20.70 9.77 0.69
N GLY A 27 20.88 9.46 -0.58
CA GLY A 27 19.85 9.10 -1.53
C GLY A 27 20.38 8.11 -2.56
N ALA A 28 19.47 7.38 -3.21
CA ALA A 28 19.78 6.48 -4.33
C ALA A 28 19.76 7.25 -5.65
N PHE A 29 20.77 7.10 -6.49
CA PHE A 29 20.88 7.74 -7.79
C PHE A 29 21.07 6.69 -8.87
N SER A 30 20.36 6.86 -9.99
CA SER A 30 20.34 5.90 -11.08
C SER A 30 21.72 5.71 -11.69
N GLY A 31 22.16 4.46 -11.89
CA GLY A 31 23.43 4.17 -12.56
C GLY A 31 23.33 4.13 -14.08
N ALA A 32 22.10 4.18 -14.62
CA ALA A 32 21.81 4.08 -16.05
C ALA A 32 20.55 4.90 -16.42
N ASP A 33 20.28 5.00 -17.73
CA ASP A 33 19.00 5.48 -18.23
C ASP A 33 17.98 4.35 -18.17
N TYR A 34 16.78 4.65 -17.66
CA TYR A 34 15.65 3.73 -17.62
C TYR A 34 14.42 4.35 -18.30
N GLY A 35 13.72 3.56 -19.10
CA GLY A 35 12.38 3.84 -19.60
C GLY A 35 11.32 3.76 -18.49
N ALA A 36 10.07 4.04 -18.84
CA ALA A 36 8.94 3.91 -17.90
C ALA A 36 8.50 2.43 -17.80
N GLY A 37 8.29 1.94 -16.58
CA GLY A 37 7.93 0.53 -16.35
C GLY A 37 9.10 -0.45 -16.50
N GLU A 38 10.34 0.03 -16.42
CA GLU A 38 11.54 -0.80 -16.45
C GLU A 38 11.98 -1.24 -15.05
N LEU A 39 12.67 -2.39 -14.99
CA LEU A 39 13.24 -2.92 -13.77
C LEU A 39 14.60 -2.28 -13.50
N ILE A 40 14.76 -1.65 -12.33
CA ILE A 40 16.06 -1.14 -11.88
C ILE A 40 16.84 -2.27 -11.21
N ILE A 41 16.24 -2.92 -10.22
CA ILE A 41 16.84 -4.05 -9.50
C ILE A 41 15.75 -5.01 -9.03
N SER A 42 16.07 -6.30 -8.98
CA SER A 42 15.30 -7.31 -8.24
C SER A 42 16.23 -8.02 -7.26
N LYS A 43 15.74 -8.23 -6.03
CA LYS A 43 16.39 -9.00 -5.00
C LYS A 43 15.47 -10.14 -4.59
N ARG A 44 15.98 -11.38 -4.72
CA ARG A 44 15.22 -12.60 -4.43
C ARG A 44 14.60 -12.64 -3.03
N ARG A 45 15.24 -12.01 -2.05
CA ARG A 45 14.73 -11.91 -0.67
C ARG A 45 15.38 -10.73 0.05
N PRO A 46 14.61 -9.89 0.78
CA PRO A 46 15.21 -8.88 1.65
C PRO A 46 15.91 -9.52 2.85
N THR A 47 16.86 -8.82 3.47
CA THR A 47 17.58 -9.34 4.63
C THR A 47 16.63 -9.66 5.80
N ILE A 48 15.64 -8.80 6.07
CA ILE A 48 14.57 -9.05 7.05
C ILE A 48 13.21 -8.82 6.39
N ALA A 49 12.28 -9.75 6.61
CA ALA A 49 10.88 -9.59 6.27
C ALA A 49 10.02 -10.41 7.24
N SER A 50 9.20 -9.71 8.03
CA SER A 50 8.38 -10.26 9.11
C SER A 50 6.92 -9.96 8.86
N LEU A 51 6.05 -10.92 9.17
CA LEU A 51 4.60 -10.76 9.06
C LEU A 51 4.02 -9.95 10.23
N ASP A 52 2.88 -9.32 9.97
CA ASP A 52 2.01 -8.76 11.00
C ASP A 52 1.38 -9.87 11.84
N THR A 53 1.08 -9.58 13.11
CA THR A 53 0.55 -10.59 14.04
C THR A 53 -0.72 -11.24 13.50
N GLU A 54 -1.61 -10.46 12.89
CA GLU A 54 -2.84 -10.94 12.26
C GLU A 54 -2.57 -11.88 11.09
N ARG A 55 -1.50 -11.65 10.34
CA ARG A 55 -1.09 -12.44 9.17
C ARG A 55 -0.34 -13.72 9.51
N LEU A 56 0.05 -13.92 10.77
CA LEU A 56 0.74 -15.15 11.19
C LEU A 56 -0.15 -16.41 11.07
N GLN A 57 -1.48 -16.23 11.06
CA GLN A 57 -2.43 -17.34 11.03
C GLN A 57 -2.78 -17.79 9.61
N ASP A 58 -2.72 -16.88 8.65
CA ASP A 58 -3.20 -17.06 7.28
C ASP A 58 -2.09 -17.00 6.22
N THR A 59 -0.86 -16.63 6.59
CA THR A 59 0.22 -16.36 5.63
C THR A 59 1.43 -17.24 5.89
N CYS A 60 2.03 -17.74 4.81
CA CYS A 60 3.24 -18.55 4.87
C CYS A 60 4.43 -17.68 5.29
N ALA A 61 5.04 -17.96 6.44
CA ALA A 61 6.23 -17.25 6.94
C ALA A 61 7.50 -17.47 6.09
N ASN A 62 7.43 -18.30 5.04
CA ASN A 62 8.54 -18.52 4.09
C ASN A 62 8.36 -17.67 2.82
N CYS A 63 7.33 -17.95 2.04
CA CYS A 63 7.12 -17.35 0.71
C CYS A 63 6.09 -16.23 0.70
N TYR A 64 5.50 -15.90 1.85
CA TYR A 64 4.49 -14.85 2.00
C TYR A 64 3.22 -15.07 1.17
N THR A 65 2.98 -16.31 0.72
CA THR A 65 1.68 -16.68 0.16
C THR A 65 0.61 -16.55 1.23
N TRP A 66 -0.33 -15.63 1.00
CA TRP A 66 -1.50 -15.38 1.82
C TRP A 66 -2.65 -16.33 1.46
N THR A 67 -3.24 -16.97 2.46
CA THR A 67 -4.21 -18.07 2.27
C THR A 67 -5.65 -17.76 2.69
N GLU A 68 -5.93 -16.55 3.14
CA GLU A 68 -7.28 -16.04 3.43
C GLU A 68 -7.55 -14.79 2.58
N GLY A 69 -8.81 -14.36 2.43
CA GLY A 69 -9.22 -13.23 1.59
C GLY A 69 -10.15 -13.61 0.42
N SER A 70 -10.73 -12.60 -0.25
CA SER A 70 -11.71 -12.77 -1.33
C SER A 70 -11.12 -13.51 -2.55
N SER A 71 -11.90 -14.42 -3.14
CA SER A 71 -11.55 -15.07 -4.41
C SER A 71 -11.68 -14.12 -5.61
N ILE A 72 -12.43 -13.02 -5.47
CA ILE A 72 -12.67 -12.04 -6.53
C ILE A 72 -11.47 -11.08 -6.57
N GLY A 73 -10.51 -11.36 -7.45
CA GLY A 73 -9.40 -10.46 -7.76
C GLY A 73 -8.18 -10.58 -6.84
N SER A 74 -8.36 -10.45 -5.52
CA SER A 74 -7.22 -10.34 -4.58
C SER A 74 -6.41 -11.62 -4.39
N ARG A 75 -6.94 -12.78 -4.81
CA ARG A 75 -6.25 -14.08 -4.63
C ARG A 75 -6.09 -14.92 -5.90
N LEU A 76 -6.41 -14.38 -7.06
CA LEU A 76 -6.34 -15.16 -8.31
C LEU A 76 -4.92 -15.57 -8.71
N TYR A 77 -3.89 -14.94 -8.15
CA TYR A 77 -2.50 -15.37 -8.30
C TYR A 77 -2.10 -16.50 -7.32
N VAL A 78 -2.94 -16.81 -6.33
CA VAL A 78 -2.73 -17.90 -5.37
C VAL A 78 -3.44 -19.15 -5.88
N LYS A 79 -2.73 -20.28 -5.90
CA LYS A 79 -3.32 -21.56 -6.30
C LYS A 79 -4.47 -21.96 -5.34
N GLU A 80 -5.56 -22.47 -5.89
CA GLU A 80 -6.69 -22.98 -5.12
C GLU A 80 -6.28 -24.12 -4.17
N GLY A 81 -6.91 -24.16 -2.99
CA GLY A 81 -6.65 -25.17 -1.95
C GLY A 81 -5.33 -24.99 -1.18
N VAL A 82 -4.56 -23.93 -1.47
CA VAL A 82 -3.35 -23.62 -0.67
C VAL A 82 -3.78 -23.18 0.73
N SER A 83 -3.25 -23.89 1.74
CA SER A 83 -3.41 -23.58 3.16
C SER A 83 -2.06 -23.58 3.85
N VAL A 84 -1.98 -23.01 5.06
CA VAL A 84 -0.76 -22.99 5.86
C VAL A 84 -0.89 -23.88 7.10
N GLN A 85 0.22 -24.52 7.48
CA GLN A 85 0.31 -25.41 8.63
C GLN A 85 1.29 -24.89 9.67
N ALA A 86 0.91 -24.91 10.94
CA ALA A 86 1.73 -24.40 12.03
C ALA A 86 3.01 -25.21 12.24
N CYS A 87 4.10 -24.49 12.51
CA CYS A 87 5.37 -25.09 12.91
C CYS A 87 5.15 -25.97 14.16
N GLY A 88 5.60 -27.23 14.11
CA GLY A 88 5.47 -28.15 15.24
C GLY A 88 6.14 -27.69 16.53
N GLY A 89 7.19 -26.84 16.43
CA GLY A 89 7.94 -26.35 17.58
C GLY A 89 7.35 -25.10 18.23
N CYS A 90 7.31 -23.99 17.48
CA CYS A 90 6.86 -22.69 18.03
C CYS A 90 5.35 -22.48 17.96
N LYS A 91 4.66 -23.17 17.04
CA LYS A 91 3.23 -23.01 16.71
C LYS A 91 2.79 -21.62 16.26
N ARG A 92 3.69 -20.63 16.29
CA ARG A 92 3.46 -19.24 15.87
C ARG A 92 3.57 -19.05 14.36
N PHE A 93 4.67 -19.50 13.74
CA PHE A 93 4.83 -19.42 12.29
C PHE A 93 4.14 -20.58 11.58
N ARG A 94 3.56 -20.31 10.41
CA ARG A 94 2.90 -21.29 9.55
C ARG A 94 3.52 -21.34 8.16
N TYR A 95 3.40 -22.50 7.50
CA TYR A 95 4.02 -22.74 6.19
C TYR A 95 3.07 -23.45 5.25
N CYS A 96 3.05 -23.04 3.98
CA CYS A 96 2.18 -23.65 2.96
C CYS A 96 2.66 -25.04 2.50
N SER A 97 3.91 -25.42 2.79
CA SER A 97 4.47 -26.71 2.41
C SER A 97 5.65 -27.12 3.29
N LYS A 98 5.98 -28.41 3.28
CA LYS A 98 7.21 -28.94 3.91
C LYS A 98 8.47 -28.32 3.32
N THR A 99 8.48 -28.02 2.02
CA THR A 99 9.57 -27.30 1.35
C THR A 99 9.76 -25.92 1.97
N CYS A 100 8.69 -25.14 2.06
CA CYS A 100 8.71 -23.81 2.69
C CYS A 100 9.20 -23.85 4.15
N GLN A 101 8.73 -24.83 4.93
CA GLN A 101 9.18 -25.01 6.30
C GLN A 101 10.67 -25.35 6.38
N LYS A 102 11.16 -26.26 5.54
CA LYS A 102 12.57 -26.67 5.49
C LYS A 102 13.47 -25.48 5.12
N GLU A 103 13.09 -24.71 4.11
CA GLU A 103 13.86 -23.53 3.71
C GLU A 103 13.91 -22.46 4.81
N ALA A 104 12.77 -22.16 5.45
CA ALA A 104 12.72 -21.23 6.58
C ALA A 104 13.56 -21.71 7.77
N TRP A 105 13.59 -23.02 8.04
CA TRP A 105 14.43 -23.61 9.08
C TRP A 105 15.91 -23.26 8.91
N TYR A 106 16.45 -23.45 7.71
CA TYR A 106 17.86 -23.18 7.41
C TYR A 106 18.18 -21.68 7.32
N ARG A 107 17.22 -20.83 6.95
CA ARG A 107 17.42 -19.39 6.86
C ARG A 107 17.40 -18.65 8.20
N GLY A 108 16.96 -19.28 9.28
CA GLY A 108 16.99 -18.65 10.60
C GLY A 108 15.99 -19.20 11.60
N HIS A 109 14.88 -19.78 11.13
CA HIS A 109 13.80 -20.19 12.02
C HIS A 109 14.26 -21.22 13.08
N LYS A 110 15.27 -22.04 12.79
CA LYS A 110 15.82 -22.98 13.78
C LYS A 110 16.36 -22.30 15.05
N TYR A 111 16.84 -21.07 14.92
CA TYR A 111 17.33 -20.26 16.04
C TYR A 111 16.20 -19.44 16.67
N GLU A 112 15.22 -19.00 15.88
CA GLU A 112 14.08 -18.19 16.33
C GLU A 112 12.99 -19.01 17.02
N CYS A 113 12.81 -20.28 16.63
CA CYS A 113 11.67 -21.12 17.01
C CYS A 113 11.43 -21.18 18.53
N LYS A 114 12.50 -21.29 19.32
CA LYS A 114 12.39 -21.36 20.78
C LYS A 114 11.95 -20.02 21.39
N ALA A 115 12.46 -18.89 20.88
CA ALA A 115 12.04 -17.56 21.28
C ALA A 115 10.57 -17.30 20.91
N LEU A 116 10.19 -17.63 19.67
CA LEU A 116 8.82 -17.48 19.17
C LEU A 116 7.80 -18.28 19.97
N LYS A 117 8.19 -19.46 20.49
CA LYS A 117 7.34 -20.27 21.36
C LYS A 117 6.95 -19.53 22.65
N GLN A 118 7.84 -18.70 23.22
CA GLN A 118 7.57 -17.99 24.47
C GLN A 118 6.55 -16.85 24.34
N VAL A 119 6.39 -16.37 23.11
CA VAL A 119 5.52 -15.24 22.79
C VAL A 119 4.32 -15.66 21.95
N ILE A 120 4.03 -16.96 21.85
CA ILE A 120 2.98 -17.51 21.00
C ILE A 120 1.63 -16.81 21.16
N ASP A 121 1.17 -16.62 22.40
CA ASP A 121 -0.14 -16.02 22.71
C ASP A 121 -0.06 -14.50 22.94
N LYS A 122 1.11 -13.89 22.68
CA LYS A 122 1.30 -12.46 22.87
C LYS A 122 1.11 -11.72 21.55
N PRO A 123 0.25 -10.69 21.50
CA PRO A 123 0.27 -9.76 20.39
C PRO A 123 1.63 -9.04 20.41
N MET A 124 2.34 -9.09 19.28
CA MET A 124 3.63 -8.41 19.17
C MET A 124 3.60 -7.44 18.01
N PRO A 125 4.04 -6.18 18.20
CA PRO A 125 4.24 -5.27 17.09
C PRO A 125 5.21 -5.86 16.06
N LYS A 126 4.93 -5.68 14.78
CA LYS A 126 5.77 -6.18 13.67
C LYS A 126 7.23 -5.75 13.77
N ALA A 127 7.48 -4.51 14.20
CA ALA A 127 8.82 -3.99 14.40
C ALA A 127 9.59 -4.72 15.52
N VAL A 128 8.89 -5.16 16.58
CA VAL A 128 9.48 -5.96 17.66
C VAL A 128 9.90 -7.32 17.10
N LEU A 129 9.01 -7.99 16.37
CA LEU A 129 9.30 -9.29 15.76
C LEU A 129 10.44 -9.21 14.74
N ALA A 130 10.43 -8.20 13.85
CA ALA A 130 11.50 -7.97 12.89
C ALA A 130 12.86 -7.70 13.55
N THR A 131 12.87 -6.92 14.65
CA THR A 131 14.11 -6.65 15.39
C THR A 131 14.61 -7.90 16.10
N MET A 132 13.71 -8.72 16.67
CA MET A 132 14.09 -10.02 17.23
C MET A 132 14.72 -10.93 16.17
N GLU A 133 14.11 -11.07 14.99
CA GLU A 133 14.68 -11.84 13.88
C GLU A 133 16.06 -11.33 13.48
N LEU A 134 16.23 -10.02 13.33
CA LEU A 134 17.50 -9.38 12.98
C LEU A 134 18.60 -9.72 14.00
N LEU A 135 18.33 -9.55 15.30
CA LEU A 135 19.31 -9.80 16.36
C LEU A 135 19.64 -11.29 16.51
N ILE A 136 18.64 -12.17 16.46
CA ILE A 136 18.85 -13.63 16.53
C ILE A 136 19.70 -14.09 15.35
N ARG A 137 19.36 -13.66 14.12
CA ARG A 137 20.11 -14.02 12.92
C ARG A 137 21.54 -13.47 12.97
N ARG A 138 21.74 -12.24 13.44
CA ARG A 138 23.07 -11.67 13.65
C ARG A 138 23.90 -12.48 14.66
N LYS A 139 23.34 -12.82 15.82
CA LYS A 139 23.99 -13.64 16.86
C LYS A 139 24.45 -15.00 16.31
N HIS A 140 23.73 -15.54 15.33
CA HIS A 140 24.03 -16.83 14.70
C HIS A 140 24.75 -16.73 13.35
N GLY A 141 25.30 -15.56 12.99
CA GLY A 141 26.11 -15.38 11.78
C GLY A 141 25.33 -15.45 10.46
N LEU A 142 24.00 -15.35 10.50
CA LEU A 142 23.13 -15.34 9.32
C LEU A 142 22.95 -13.92 8.74
N VAL A 143 23.28 -12.89 9.52
CA VAL A 143 23.46 -11.52 9.04
C VAL A 143 24.95 -11.23 9.03
N THR A 144 25.49 -11.06 7.83
CA THR A 144 26.93 -10.85 7.59
C THR A 144 27.42 -9.54 8.20
N ASP A 145 28.73 -9.40 8.39
CA ASP A 145 29.32 -8.14 8.88
C ASP A 145 29.02 -6.97 7.95
N ALA A 146 29.01 -7.21 6.64
CA ALA A 146 28.68 -6.19 5.64
C ALA A 146 27.21 -5.74 5.74
N GLU A 147 26.27 -6.67 5.88
CA GLU A 147 24.85 -6.34 6.09
C GLU A 147 24.63 -5.61 7.42
N TRP A 148 25.29 -6.08 8.49
CA TRP A 148 25.21 -5.46 9.81
C TRP A 148 25.75 -4.03 9.80
N ALA A 149 26.90 -3.80 9.16
CA ALA A 149 27.45 -2.46 8.96
C ALA A 149 26.51 -1.57 8.13
N ALA A 150 25.90 -2.12 7.07
CA ALA A 150 24.95 -1.39 6.24
C ALA A 150 23.70 -0.95 7.04
N PHE A 151 23.15 -1.81 7.88
CA PHE A 151 22.08 -1.44 8.81
C PHE A 151 22.53 -0.36 9.80
N GLY A 152 23.78 -0.43 10.29
CA GLY A 152 24.34 0.60 11.16
C GLY A 152 24.27 2.02 10.57
N LEU A 153 24.40 2.15 9.25
CA LEU A 153 24.36 3.42 8.53
C LEU A 153 22.94 4.00 8.32
N ALA A 154 21.88 3.22 8.54
CA ALA A 154 20.51 3.70 8.44
C ALA A 154 20.22 4.77 9.50
N GLU A 155 19.35 5.75 9.26
CA GLU A 155 19.04 6.76 10.27
C GLU A 155 18.20 6.14 11.40
N SER A 156 18.48 6.43 12.67
CA SER A 156 17.66 5.94 13.78
C SER A 156 16.65 6.96 14.28
N HIS A 157 16.88 8.26 14.02
CA HIS A 157 16.07 9.36 14.52
C HIS A 157 15.89 9.32 16.06
N ILE A 158 16.83 8.72 16.80
CA ILE A 158 16.73 8.62 18.27
C ILE A 158 16.59 10.01 18.91
N ASP A 159 17.35 10.99 18.42
CA ASP A 159 17.30 12.34 18.98
C ASP A 159 15.97 13.03 18.67
N ASP A 160 15.34 12.72 17.54
CA ASP A 160 14.00 13.21 17.21
C ASP A 160 12.92 12.54 18.07
N PHE A 161 13.02 11.22 18.30
CA PHE A 161 12.15 10.50 19.24
C PHE A 161 12.28 11.05 20.66
N LYS A 162 13.47 11.50 21.08
CA LYS A 162 13.66 12.16 22.39
C LYS A 162 13.00 13.53 22.42
N GLN A 163 13.21 14.35 21.39
CA GLN A 163 12.62 15.69 21.28
C GLN A 163 11.09 15.66 21.28
N THR A 164 10.50 14.63 20.68
CA THR A 164 9.04 14.43 20.61
C THR A 164 8.47 13.69 21.82
N GLY A 165 9.29 13.27 22.79
CA GLY A 165 8.85 12.55 23.99
C GLY A 165 8.49 11.08 23.77
N GLN A 166 8.73 10.54 22.58
CA GLN A 166 8.37 9.16 22.20
C GLN A 166 9.46 8.12 22.52
N TYR A 167 10.66 8.56 22.90
CA TYR A 167 11.81 7.67 23.14
C TYR A 167 11.59 6.64 24.27
N SER A 168 10.81 6.97 25.30
CA SER A 168 10.49 6.00 26.36
C SER A 168 9.74 4.77 25.84
N GLY A 169 8.88 4.95 24.82
CA GLY A 169 8.23 3.85 24.11
C GLY A 169 9.22 2.98 23.34
N ILE A 170 10.22 3.59 22.70
CA ILE A 170 11.32 2.89 22.02
C ILE A 170 12.09 2.02 23.02
N GLU A 171 12.46 2.57 24.18
CA GLU A 171 13.19 1.85 25.22
C GLU A 171 12.40 0.65 25.75
N LEU A 172 11.10 0.83 26.01
CA LEU A 172 10.22 -0.24 26.48
C LEU A 172 10.16 -1.39 25.47
N MET A 173 9.95 -1.08 24.19
CA MET A 173 9.90 -2.08 23.13
C MET A 173 11.26 -2.78 22.94
N ALA A 174 12.36 -2.02 22.99
CA ALA A 174 13.71 -2.54 22.90
C ALA A 174 14.07 -3.49 24.05
N MET A 175 13.61 -3.20 25.27
CA MET A 175 13.73 -4.12 26.41
C MET A 175 13.00 -5.44 26.15
N GLY A 176 11.79 -5.38 25.61
CA GLY A 176 11.04 -6.56 25.18
C GLY A 176 11.79 -7.37 24.12
N VAL A 177 12.30 -6.70 23.08
CA VAL A 177 13.13 -7.33 22.03
C VAL A 177 14.33 -8.04 22.64
N SER A 178 15.10 -7.37 23.49
CA SER A 178 16.31 -7.94 24.13
C SER A 178 15.96 -9.18 24.95
N GLN A 179 14.90 -9.10 25.77
CA GLN A 179 14.47 -10.18 26.65
C GLN A 179 13.93 -11.39 25.88
N PHE A 180 13.12 -11.19 24.84
CA PHE A 180 12.50 -12.30 24.10
C PHE A 180 13.40 -12.89 23.02
N SER A 181 14.39 -12.15 22.52
CA SER A 181 15.38 -12.67 21.57
C SER A 181 16.53 -13.44 22.24
N TRP A 182 16.70 -13.31 23.55
CA TRP A 182 17.84 -13.86 24.31
C TRP A 182 19.19 -13.43 23.77
N THR A 183 19.31 -12.14 23.53
CA THR A 183 20.52 -11.52 22.98
C THR A 183 21.17 -10.52 23.90
N GLN A 184 20.74 -10.44 25.17
CA GLN A 184 21.29 -9.54 26.20
C GLN A 184 22.76 -9.79 26.55
N ASP A 185 23.28 -10.99 26.24
CA ASP A 185 24.68 -11.38 26.37
C ASP A 185 25.56 -10.88 25.21
N VAL A 186 24.94 -10.45 24.10
CA VAL A 186 25.63 -10.06 22.85
C VAL A 186 25.44 -8.58 22.52
N PHE A 187 24.25 -8.02 22.73
CA PHE A 187 23.92 -6.65 22.36
C PHE A 187 23.52 -5.82 23.59
N SER A 188 24.09 -4.60 23.69
CA SER A 188 23.71 -3.64 24.74
C SER A 188 22.29 -3.12 24.51
N LYS A 189 21.64 -2.66 25.59
CA LYS A 189 20.30 -2.06 25.52
C LYS A 189 20.24 -0.89 24.54
N ASP A 190 21.25 -0.02 24.55
CA ASP A 190 21.35 1.13 23.65
C ASP A 190 21.43 0.72 22.18
N LEU A 191 22.18 -0.35 21.87
CA LEU A 191 22.27 -0.89 20.53
C LEU A 191 20.92 -1.48 20.08
N VAL A 192 20.23 -2.19 20.97
CA VAL A 192 18.89 -2.74 20.66
C VAL A 192 17.88 -1.63 20.42
N ALA A 193 17.90 -0.56 21.24
CA ALA A 193 17.05 0.62 21.03
C ALA A 193 17.36 1.30 19.69
N ALA A 194 18.63 1.48 19.34
CA ALA A 194 19.04 2.02 18.05
C ALA A 194 18.60 1.15 16.87
N MET A 195 18.72 -0.18 16.97
CA MET A 195 18.27 -1.09 15.90
C MET A 195 16.74 -1.12 15.77
N TYR A 196 16.00 -1.10 16.89
CA TYR A 196 14.55 -1.02 16.87
C TYR A 196 14.07 0.29 16.23
N ALA A 197 14.68 1.43 16.58
CA ALA A 197 14.38 2.72 15.99
C ALA A 197 14.69 2.76 14.48
N LYS A 198 15.80 2.14 14.04
CA LYS A 198 16.12 1.97 12.61
C LYS A 198 15.07 1.13 11.88
N VAL A 199 14.61 0.03 12.48
CA VAL A 199 13.51 -0.78 11.91
C VAL A 199 12.25 0.06 11.73
N LEU A 200 11.90 0.91 12.70
CA LEU A 200 10.70 1.76 12.59
C LEU A 200 10.79 2.79 11.46
N THR A 201 11.98 3.35 11.22
CA THR A 201 12.16 4.52 10.35
C THR A 201 12.62 4.17 8.93
N ASN A 202 13.13 2.96 8.70
CA ASN A 202 13.74 2.56 7.43
C ASN A 202 13.08 1.35 6.76
N SER A 203 12.01 0.81 7.36
CA SER A 203 11.34 -0.35 6.81
C SER A 203 10.29 0.02 5.77
N LEU A 204 10.08 -0.91 4.83
CA LEU A 204 9.00 -0.89 3.87
C LEU A 204 7.86 -1.80 4.35
N THR A 205 6.64 -1.56 3.90
CA THR A 205 5.54 -2.49 4.11
C THR A 205 5.75 -3.73 3.23
N LEU A 206 5.72 -4.93 3.82
CA LEU A 206 5.64 -6.18 3.07
C LEU A 206 4.26 -6.26 2.43
N ILE A 207 4.19 -6.45 1.13
CA ILE A 207 2.93 -6.45 0.38
C ILE A 207 2.78 -7.71 -0.48
N THR A 208 1.53 -8.08 -0.78
CA THR A 208 1.22 -9.02 -1.86
C THR A 208 1.45 -8.37 -3.23
N PRO A 209 1.44 -9.16 -4.34
CA PRO A 209 1.36 -8.59 -5.68
C PRO A 209 0.14 -7.69 -5.90
N THR A 210 -0.95 -7.89 -5.15
CA THR A 210 -2.16 -7.04 -5.15
C THR A 210 -2.13 -5.91 -4.12
N LEU A 211 -0.93 -5.59 -3.59
CA LEU A 211 -0.67 -4.49 -2.66
C LEU A 211 -1.28 -4.65 -1.25
N ASP A 212 -1.80 -5.82 -0.92
CA ASP A 212 -2.33 -6.09 0.42
C ASP A 212 -1.17 -6.13 1.42
N PRO A 213 -1.26 -5.41 2.55
CA PRO A 213 -0.22 -5.40 3.57
C PRO A 213 -0.17 -6.74 4.30
N LEU A 214 1.04 -7.30 4.37
CA LEU A 214 1.34 -8.54 5.08
C LEU A 214 2.24 -8.35 6.30
N GLY A 215 3.02 -7.26 6.34
CA GLY A 215 4.06 -7.11 7.35
C GLY A 215 5.04 -5.98 7.09
N ILE A 216 6.30 -6.22 7.46
CA ILE A 216 7.41 -5.26 7.42
C ILE A 216 8.63 -5.88 6.74
N VAL A 217 9.34 -5.09 5.94
CA VAL A 217 10.59 -5.45 5.26
C VAL A 217 11.67 -4.46 5.65
N PHE A 218 12.85 -4.96 6.02
CA PHE A 218 14.03 -4.12 6.22
C PHE A 218 15.22 -4.65 5.42
N ASP A 219 15.66 -3.85 4.46
CA ASP A 219 16.84 -4.11 3.63
C ASP A 219 17.64 -2.82 3.46
N ALA A 220 18.87 -2.82 3.96
CA ALA A 220 19.72 -1.62 3.97
C ALA A 220 19.94 -1.03 2.56
N SER A 221 20.01 -1.89 1.53
CA SER A 221 20.22 -1.46 0.15
C SER A 221 19.03 -0.70 -0.44
N LEU A 222 17.82 -0.95 0.06
CA LEU A 222 16.59 -0.29 -0.39
C LEU A 222 16.20 0.88 0.54
N SER A 223 16.60 0.83 1.81
CA SER A 223 16.31 1.91 2.78
C SER A 223 16.94 3.26 2.45
N VAL A 224 17.92 3.29 1.54
CA VAL A 224 18.58 4.53 1.11
C VAL A 224 17.78 5.32 0.07
N ILE A 225 16.69 4.74 -0.45
CA ILE A 225 15.85 5.36 -1.47
C ILE A 225 14.93 6.37 -0.78
N ASN A 226 15.05 7.64 -1.14
CA ASN A 226 14.31 8.72 -0.51
C ASN A 226 12.84 8.80 -0.93
N HIS A 227 12.10 9.58 -0.16
CA HIS A 227 10.71 9.91 -0.45
C HIS A 227 10.56 11.04 -1.49
N SER A 228 9.56 10.91 -2.36
CA SER A 228 8.93 12.04 -3.05
C SER A 228 7.41 11.83 -3.12
N CYS A 229 6.63 12.91 -2.98
CA CYS A 229 5.18 12.85 -3.23
C CYS A 229 4.84 12.78 -4.73
N ASP A 230 5.82 12.93 -5.62
CA ASP A 230 5.75 12.64 -7.06
C ASP A 230 6.89 11.65 -7.42
N PRO A 231 6.78 10.39 -6.97
CA PRO A 231 7.86 9.41 -7.09
C PRO A 231 8.14 9.04 -8.55
N ASN A 232 9.38 8.65 -8.84
CA ASN A 232 9.79 8.13 -10.16
C ASN A 232 9.94 6.60 -10.18
N ALA A 233 9.88 5.93 -9.03
CA ALA A 233 9.89 4.48 -8.92
C ALA A 233 8.90 3.97 -7.86
N CYS A 234 8.65 2.66 -7.89
CA CYS A 234 7.83 1.95 -6.93
C CYS A 234 8.48 0.62 -6.55
N ILE A 235 8.14 0.14 -5.35
CA ILE A 235 8.52 -1.19 -4.88
C ILE A 235 7.36 -2.15 -5.14
N MET A 236 7.67 -3.28 -5.76
CA MET A 236 6.73 -4.38 -5.96
C MET A 236 7.30 -5.66 -5.37
N MET A 237 6.43 -6.51 -4.82
CA MET A 237 6.83 -7.77 -4.20
C MET A 237 6.05 -8.94 -4.79
N ASP A 238 6.76 -10.03 -5.06
CA ASP A 238 6.20 -11.29 -5.53
C ASP A 238 6.71 -12.43 -4.65
N GLY A 239 5.89 -12.76 -3.64
CA GLY A 239 6.33 -13.57 -2.52
C GLY A 239 7.53 -12.91 -1.81
N PRO A 240 8.68 -13.60 -1.67
CA PRO A 240 9.84 -13.02 -1.02
C PRO A 240 10.66 -12.09 -1.92
N GLU A 241 10.44 -12.11 -3.24
CA GLU A 241 11.18 -11.26 -4.16
C GLU A 241 10.71 -9.81 -4.04
N ILE A 242 11.66 -8.88 -3.99
CA ILE A 242 11.42 -7.44 -3.96
C ILE A 242 12.07 -6.80 -5.19
N SER A 243 11.30 -5.99 -5.90
CA SER A 243 11.74 -5.31 -7.12
C SER A 243 11.49 -3.81 -7.05
N LEU A 244 12.43 -3.05 -7.60
CA LEU A 244 12.31 -1.60 -7.78
C LEU A 244 12.09 -1.32 -9.27
N ARG A 245 10.96 -0.72 -9.60
CA ARG A 245 10.53 -0.48 -10.99
C ARG A 245 10.18 0.97 -11.23
N THR A 246 10.51 1.49 -12.40
CA THR A 246 10.27 2.90 -12.74
C THR A 246 8.79 3.18 -13.01
N LEU A 247 8.30 4.30 -12.50
CA LEU A 247 6.98 4.85 -12.82
C LEU A 247 7.08 5.85 -13.99
N LYS A 248 8.20 6.58 -14.12
CA LYS A 248 8.54 7.50 -15.23
C LYS A 248 9.95 7.18 -15.73
N PRO A 249 10.34 7.66 -16.93
CA PRO A 249 11.74 7.62 -17.33
C PRO A 249 12.63 8.24 -16.25
N ILE A 250 13.80 7.63 -16.01
CA ILE A 250 14.82 8.11 -15.06
C ILE A 250 16.13 8.18 -15.83
N LYS A 251 16.82 9.31 -15.76
CA LYS A 251 18.14 9.45 -16.38
C LYS A 251 19.24 8.95 -15.47
N LYS A 252 20.36 8.53 -16.06
CA LYS A 252 21.59 8.28 -15.32
C LYS A 252 21.90 9.50 -14.44
N ASP A 253 22.31 9.23 -13.20
CA ASP A 253 22.63 10.21 -12.17
C ASP A 253 21.43 11.06 -11.69
N GLU A 254 20.19 10.70 -12.05
CA GLU A 254 18.96 11.22 -11.45
C GLU A 254 18.65 10.48 -10.14
N GLU A 255 18.19 11.20 -9.11
CA GLU A 255 17.79 10.60 -7.83
C GLU A 255 16.53 9.74 -8.01
N ILE A 256 16.55 8.54 -7.43
CA ILE A 256 15.42 7.61 -7.42
C ILE A 256 14.60 7.87 -6.15
N PHE A 257 13.30 8.04 -6.33
CA PHE A 257 12.34 8.27 -5.28
C PHE A 257 11.20 7.27 -5.31
N ILE A 258 10.85 6.77 -4.13
CA ILE A 258 9.60 6.04 -3.88
C ILE A 258 8.66 6.92 -3.03
N SER A 259 7.42 6.48 -2.85
CA SER A 259 6.56 7.08 -1.83
C SER A 259 6.64 6.30 -0.52
N TYR A 260 6.62 7.01 0.60
CA TYR A 260 6.53 6.43 1.95
C TYR A 260 5.10 6.47 2.49
N ILE A 261 4.26 7.29 1.86
CA ILE A 261 2.91 7.64 2.28
C ILE A 261 1.94 7.56 1.10
N ASP A 262 0.66 7.72 1.33
CA ASP A 262 -0.29 7.95 0.25
C ASP A 262 -0.13 9.37 -0.32
N THR A 263 0.34 9.45 -1.57
CA THR A 263 0.55 10.74 -2.26
C THR A 263 -0.74 11.42 -2.71
N THR A 264 -1.89 10.74 -2.61
CA THR A 264 -3.21 11.26 -2.99
C THR A 264 -3.89 12.06 -1.87
N ASN A 265 -3.40 11.95 -0.64
CA ASN A 265 -3.84 12.79 0.48
C ASN A 265 -3.49 14.28 0.24
N PRO A 266 -4.28 15.24 0.77
CA PRO A 266 -3.96 16.67 0.68
C PRO A 266 -2.62 17.04 1.31
N TYR A 267 -2.03 18.15 0.85
CA TYR A 267 -0.69 18.62 1.22
C TYR A 267 -0.44 18.66 2.73
N PRO A 268 -1.33 19.22 3.59
CA PRO A 268 -1.09 19.27 5.03
C PRO A 268 -1.02 17.88 5.66
N ARG A 269 -1.89 16.94 5.25
CA ARG A 269 -1.83 15.55 5.70
C ARG A 269 -0.52 14.87 5.32
N ARG A 270 -0.08 15.02 4.07
CA ARG A 270 1.20 14.45 3.62
C ARG A 270 2.38 14.97 4.44
N GLN A 271 2.44 16.28 4.68
CA GLN A 271 3.52 16.87 5.48
C GLN A 271 3.45 16.45 6.95
N SER A 272 2.25 16.42 7.54
CA SER A 272 2.05 15.97 8.92
C SER A 272 2.46 14.51 9.11
N GLU A 273 2.10 13.61 8.18
CA GLU A 273 2.51 12.20 8.24
C GLU A 273 4.03 12.03 8.10
N LEU A 274 4.65 12.74 7.15
CA LEU A 274 6.10 12.67 6.94
C LEU A 274 6.88 13.21 8.15
N LYS A 275 6.39 14.29 8.77
CA LYS A 275 6.99 14.89 9.95
C LYS A 275 6.83 13.99 11.19
N SER A 276 5.68 13.35 11.36
CA SER A 276 5.40 12.52 12.55
C SER A 276 6.12 11.18 12.53
N ARG A 277 6.31 10.57 11.35
CA ARG A 277 6.91 9.24 11.21
C ARG A 277 8.38 9.24 10.80
N TRP A 278 8.81 10.22 10.00
CA TRP A 278 10.17 10.29 9.44
C TRP A 278 10.91 11.61 9.75
N PHE A 279 10.31 12.50 10.54
CA PHE A 279 10.97 13.69 11.10
C PHE A 279 11.52 14.70 10.08
N PHE A 280 11.01 14.71 8.85
CA PHE A 280 11.43 15.67 7.81
C PHE A 280 10.26 16.41 7.17
N THR A 281 10.57 17.53 6.51
CA THR A 281 9.62 18.30 5.69
C THR A 281 9.90 18.04 4.22
N CYS A 282 8.92 17.53 3.48
CA CYS A 282 9.11 17.18 2.08
C CYS A 282 9.15 18.42 1.18
N ARG A 283 10.22 18.57 0.38
CA ARG A 283 10.42 19.65 -0.59
C ARG A 283 10.51 19.14 -2.03
N CYS A 284 9.84 18.02 -2.33
CA CYS A 284 9.80 17.50 -3.70
C CYS A 284 9.05 18.45 -4.66
N SER A 285 9.16 18.19 -5.97
CA SER A 285 8.49 18.95 -7.05
C SER A 285 7.00 19.16 -6.82
N LYS A 286 6.33 18.20 -6.17
CA LYS A 286 4.91 18.27 -5.81
C LYS A 286 4.68 19.21 -4.63
N CYS A 287 5.43 19.04 -3.54
CA CYS A 287 5.28 19.83 -2.32
C CYS A 287 5.73 21.28 -2.46
N LEU A 288 6.68 21.58 -3.34
CA LEU A 288 7.10 22.96 -3.64
C LEU A 288 5.99 23.82 -4.26
N LYS A 289 4.96 23.20 -4.84
CA LYS A 289 3.79 23.92 -5.38
C LYS A 289 2.81 24.36 -4.29
N GLY A 290 2.94 23.84 -3.06
CA GLY A 290 1.99 24.10 -1.98
C GLY A 290 0.62 23.42 -2.18
N PRO A 291 -0.39 23.80 -1.37
CA PRO A 291 -1.71 23.18 -1.36
C PRO A 291 -2.62 23.69 -2.50
N VAL A 292 -2.18 23.52 -3.75
CA VAL A 292 -2.89 24.04 -4.94
C VAL A 292 -3.23 22.94 -5.96
N LEU A 293 -2.82 21.71 -5.68
CA LEU A 293 -2.96 20.60 -6.61
C LEU A 293 -4.37 19.99 -6.53
N LEU A 294 -4.63 19.04 -7.42
CA LEU A 294 -5.94 18.43 -7.59
C LEU A 294 -6.50 17.88 -6.27
N GLU A 295 -5.65 17.26 -5.46
CA GLU A 295 -6.02 16.72 -4.15
C GLU A 295 -6.21 17.76 -3.04
N ASP A 296 -5.92 19.03 -3.30
CA ASP A 296 -6.12 20.14 -2.36
C ASP A 296 -7.37 20.97 -2.70
N GLN A 297 -7.92 20.79 -3.91
CA GLN A 297 -9.02 21.59 -4.44
C GLN A 297 -10.40 21.13 -3.94
N TRP A 298 -11.22 22.09 -3.55
CA TRP A 298 -12.63 21.92 -3.16
C TRP A 298 -13.55 22.22 -4.35
N ILE A 299 -14.75 21.61 -4.38
CA ILE A 299 -15.78 21.94 -5.39
C ILE A 299 -16.30 23.36 -5.19
N SER A 300 -16.66 23.70 -3.95
CA SER A 300 -17.24 24.99 -3.58
C SER A 300 -16.23 25.85 -2.85
N GLN A 301 -16.34 27.18 -2.99
CA GLN A 301 -15.47 28.10 -2.25
C GLN A 301 -15.80 28.08 -0.75
N PRO A 302 -14.83 28.34 0.15
CA PRO A 302 -15.07 28.33 1.58
C PRO A 302 -16.24 29.20 2.05
N ASN A 303 -16.42 30.37 1.44
CA ASN A 303 -17.49 31.30 1.77
C ASN A 303 -18.89 30.86 1.29
N GLU A 304 -18.97 29.84 0.43
CA GLU A 304 -20.22 29.35 -0.18
C GLU A 304 -20.84 28.16 0.57
N ILE A 305 -20.22 27.69 1.66
CA ILE A 305 -20.77 26.57 2.44
C ILE A 305 -22.12 26.92 3.07
N ASP A 306 -23.07 25.98 2.99
CA ASP A 306 -24.42 26.11 3.56
C ASP A 306 -24.37 26.35 5.08
N GLY A 307 -25.30 27.16 5.60
CA GLY A 307 -25.41 27.49 7.02
C GLY A 307 -25.45 26.24 7.92
N LYS A 308 -26.13 25.16 7.51
CA LYS A 308 -26.17 23.93 8.31
C LYS A 308 -24.79 23.30 8.52
N TRP A 309 -23.89 23.44 7.54
CA TRP A 309 -22.53 22.93 7.62
C TRP A 309 -21.63 23.88 8.41
N LYS A 310 -21.90 25.20 8.37
CA LYS A 310 -21.25 26.17 9.27
C LYS A 310 -21.57 25.86 10.73
N ASP A 311 -22.84 25.65 11.05
CA ASP A 311 -23.28 25.34 12.42
C ASP A 311 -22.68 24.02 12.94
N LEU A 312 -22.58 23.00 12.07
CA LEU A 312 -21.93 21.74 12.42
C LEU A 312 -20.43 21.92 12.67
N ALA A 313 -19.74 22.65 11.79
CA ALA A 313 -18.31 22.90 11.92
C ALA A 313 -17.98 23.72 13.19
N ASP A 314 -18.79 24.71 13.53
CA ASP A 314 -18.61 25.52 14.74
C ASP A 314 -18.77 24.68 16.02
N LYS A 315 -19.63 23.65 16.02
CA LYS A 315 -19.71 22.67 17.11
C LYS A 315 -18.41 21.87 17.23
N PHE A 316 -17.94 21.34 16.11
CA PHE A 316 -16.70 20.54 16.08
C PHE A 316 -15.49 21.32 16.57
N ILE A 317 -15.33 22.57 16.16
CA ILE A 317 -14.24 23.44 16.64
C ILE A 317 -14.26 23.59 18.17
N GLY A 318 -15.45 23.56 18.78
CA GLY A 318 -15.60 23.67 20.23
C GLY A 318 -15.43 22.36 21.01
N THR A 319 -15.55 21.19 20.37
CA THR A 319 -15.64 19.90 21.08
C THR A 319 -14.61 18.86 20.66
N GLU A 320 -14.04 18.96 19.46
CA GLU A 320 -13.26 17.89 18.84
C GLU A 320 -11.78 18.25 18.71
N GLU A 321 -10.88 17.39 19.18
CA GLU A 321 -9.43 17.63 19.12
C GLU A 321 -8.92 17.72 17.66
N TRP A 322 -9.43 16.84 16.78
CA TRP A 322 -9.04 16.78 15.38
C TRP A 322 -9.38 18.05 14.60
N ALA A 323 -10.28 18.90 15.12
CA ALA A 323 -10.70 20.14 14.44
C ALA A 323 -9.56 21.16 14.35
N THR A 324 -8.55 21.02 15.22
CA THR A 324 -7.35 21.86 15.26
C THR A 324 -6.08 21.14 14.82
N ASP A 325 -6.20 19.88 14.35
CA ASP A 325 -5.07 19.10 13.87
C ASP A 325 -4.45 19.77 12.61
N PRO A 326 -3.14 20.08 12.62
CA PRO A 326 -2.43 20.61 11.45
C PRO A 326 -2.58 19.77 10.17
N ALA A 327 -2.81 18.46 10.29
CA ALA A 327 -3.10 17.57 9.17
C ALA A 327 -4.37 17.99 8.40
N ASN A 328 -5.33 18.63 9.08
CA ASN A 328 -6.60 19.05 8.49
C ASN A 328 -6.60 20.52 8.04
N TYR A 329 -5.47 21.21 8.08
CA TYR A 329 -5.38 22.64 7.75
C TYR A 329 -5.93 22.97 6.35
N VAL A 330 -6.66 24.09 6.26
CA VAL A 330 -7.19 24.63 4.99
C VAL A 330 -6.83 26.11 4.83
N GLY A 331 -6.87 26.88 5.93
CA GLY A 331 -6.55 28.30 5.96
C GLY A 331 -6.97 28.94 7.28
N ASP A 332 -6.63 30.21 7.46
CA ASP A 332 -6.81 30.92 8.73
C ASP A 332 -8.16 31.66 8.84
N GLU A 333 -8.85 31.88 7.72
CA GLU A 333 -10.15 32.54 7.70
C GLU A 333 -11.24 31.69 8.37
N PRO A 334 -12.29 32.30 8.95
CA PRO A 334 -13.33 31.57 9.69
C PRO A 334 -13.97 30.42 8.90
N ASP A 335 -14.34 30.65 7.64
CA ASP A 335 -14.94 29.63 6.80
C ASP A 335 -13.93 28.56 6.35
N GLN A 336 -12.64 28.88 6.27
CA GLN A 336 -11.58 27.90 6.00
C GLN A 336 -11.35 26.99 7.22
N LYS A 337 -11.36 27.55 8.43
CA LYS A 337 -11.31 26.78 9.69
C LYS A 337 -12.51 25.84 9.83
N ARG A 338 -13.70 26.28 9.40
CA ARG A 338 -14.88 25.40 9.34
C ARG A 338 -14.69 24.23 8.39
N ILE A 339 -14.15 24.46 7.19
CA ILE A 339 -13.82 23.35 6.26
C ILE A 339 -12.75 22.45 6.85
N ALA A 340 -11.73 22.98 7.51
CA ALA A 340 -10.71 22.19 8.20
C ALA A 340 -11.34 21.26 9.24
N ALA A 341 -12.32 21.75 10.01
CA ALA A 341 -13.08 20.90 10.92
C ALA A 341 -13.90 19.83 10.18
N ILE A 342 -14.69 20.17 9.16
CA ILE A 342 -15.46 19.16 8.41
C ILE A 342 -14.52 18.10 7.77
N GLN A 343 -13.34 18.51 7.30
CA GLN A 343 -12.30 17.61 6.81
C GLN A 343 -11.80 16.67 7.91
N GLY A 344 -11.51 17.20 9.10
CA GLY A 344 -11.10 16.39 10.23
C GLY A 344 -12.15 15.35 10.63
N HIS A 345 -13.43 15.71 10.61
CA HIS A 345 -14.51 14.75 10.83
C HIS A 345 -14.52 13.63 9.79
N ALA A 346 -14.40 13.98 8.50
CA ALA A 346 -14.40 12.99 7.41
C ALA A 346 -13.26 11.98 7.56
N PHE A 347 -12.07 12.45 7.94
CA PHE A 347 -10.93 11.56 8.17
C PHE A 347 -11.03 10.79 9.48
N ALA A 348 -11.62 11.36 10.53
CA ALA A 348 -11.88 10.62 11.78
C ALA A 348 -12.84 9.45 11.53
N GLN A 349 -13.89 9.64 10.72
CA GLN A 349 -14.79 8.55 10.32
C GLN A 349 -14.10 7.51 9.44
N TYR A 350 -13.16 7.94 8.58
CA TYR A 350 -12.32 7.02 7.81
C TYR A 350 -11.39 6.19 8.70
N GLU A 351 -10.82 6.79 9.75
CA GLU A 351 -10.00 6.06 10.72
C GLU A 351 -10.86 5.12 11.61
N GLU A 352 -12.09 5.52 11.93
CA GLU A 352 -13.07 4.70 12.68
C GLU A 352 -13.48 3.45 11.91
N GLU A 353 -13.83 3.56 10.63
CA GLU A 353 -14.27 2.40 9.84
C GLU A 353 -13.13 1.38 9.63
N GLN A 354 -11.90 1.84 9.46
CA GLN A 354 -10.73 0.95 9.37
C GLN A 354 -10.49 0.15 10.66
N GLY A 355 -10.93 0.67 11.80
CA GLY A 355 -10.92 -0.01 13.09
C GLY A 355 -12.14 -0.91 13.34
N THR A 356 -13.13 -0.92 12.44
CA THR A 356 -14.39 -1.65 12.59
C THR A 356 -14.29 -3.05 11.99
N PRO A 357 -14.28 -4.13 12.81
CA PRO A 357 -14.01 -5.48 12.30
C PRO A 357 -15.16 -6.08 11.49
N GLU A 358 -16.40 -5.69 11.78
CA GLU A 358 -17.61 -6.23 11.16
C GLU A 358 -17.95 -5.48 9.88
N PRO A 359 -17.90 -6.12 8.68
CA PRO A 359 -18.10 -5.41 7.42
C PRO A 359 -19.44 -4.70 7.29
N ALA A 360 -20.51 -5.28 7.85
CA ALA A 360 -21.84 -4.67 7.82
C ALA A 360 -21.94 -3.37 8.65
N GLU A 361 -21.12 -3.25 9.71
CA GLU A 361 -21.03 -2.04 10.54
C GLU A 361 -20.13 -1.00 9.86
N ALA A 362 -18.98 -1.42 9.33
CA ALA A 362 -18.09 -0.56 8.56
C ALA A 362 -18.81 0.11 7.39
N ILE A 363 -19.65 -0.63 6.64
CA ILE A 363 -20.49 -0.08 5.54
C ILE A 363 -21.36 1.09 6.01
N LYS A 364 -21.88 1.07 7.24
CA LYS A 364 -22.73 2.15 7.76
C LYS A 364 -21.90 3.41 7.98
N VAL A 365 -20.77 3.28 8.69
CA VAL A 365 -19.84 4.39 8.96
C VAL A 365 -19.36 5.01 7.65
N ILE A 366 -18.95 4.16 6.70
CA ILE A 366 -18.49 4.58 5.37
C ILE A 366 -19.59 5.35 4.63
N LYS A 367 -20.81 4.80 4.54
CA LYS A 367 -21.92 5.46 3.84
C LYS A 367 -22.31 6.79 4.48
N ASP A 368 -22.24 6.91 5.81
CA ASP A 368 -22.53 8.16 6.50
C ASP A 368 -21.44 9.23 6.22
N ALA A 369 -20.17 8.86 6.23
CA ALA A 369 -19.06 9.75 5.86
C ALA A 369 -19.14 10.21 4.39
N MET A 370 -19.43 9.27 3.48
CA MET A 370 -19.63 9.57 2.05
C MET A 370 -20.84 10.48 1.82
N ARG A 371 -21.96 10.24 2.54
CA ARG A 371 -23.15 11.09 2.48
C ARG A 371 -22.84 12.51 2.93
N MET A 372 -22.03 12.69 3.98
CA MET A 372 -21.57 14.01 4.38
C MET A 372 -20.73 14.68 3.30
N CYS A 373 -19.75 13.97 2.72
CA CYS A 373 -18.91 14.49 1.64
C CYS A 373 -19.75 14.95 0.44
N TYR A 374 -20.78 14.18 0.08
CA TYR A 374 -21.72 14.50 -0.98
C TYR A 374 -22.63 15.70 -0.65
N GLN A 375 -23.32 15.66 0.49
CA GLN A 375 -24.31 16.68 0.87
C GLN A 375 -23.69 18.04 1.24
N SER A 376 -22.41 18.05 1.61
CA SER A 376 -21.63 19.29 1.82
C SER A 376 -21.27 20.00 0.53
N LYS A 377 -21.28 19.29 -0.62
CA LYS A 377 -20.84 19.81 -1.92
C LYS A 377 -19.40 20.37 -1.88
N LEU A 378 -18.59 19.89 -0.94
CA LEU A 378 -17.20 20.29 -0.77
C LEU A 378 -16.26 19.36 -1.54
N TRP A 379 -16.50 18.04 -1.53
CA TRP A 379 -15.57 17.05 -2.07
C TRP A 379 -15.82 16.70 -3.54
N PRO A 380 -14.81 16.84 -4.41
CA PRO A 380 -14.73 16.03 -5.62
C PRO A 380 -14.67 14.54 -5.24
N VAL A 381 -15.29 13.66 -6.04
CA VAL A 381 -15.33 12.20 -5.77
C VAL A 381 -13.97 11.51 -5.69
N TYR A 382 -12.92 12.15 -6.24
CA TYR A 382 -11.55 11.66 -6.22
C TYR A 382 -10.72 12.23 -5.06
N ARG A 383 -11.26 13.16 -4.26
CA ARG A 383 -10.51 13.81 -3.19
C ARG A 383 -10.57 12.95 -1.91
N GLN A 384 -9.44 12.78 -1.23
CA GLN A 384 -9.43 12.06 0.05
C GLN A 384 -10.18 12.81 1.17
N PRO A 385 -10.86 12.10 2.10
CA PRO A 385 -10.96 10.64 2.20
C PRO A 385 -12.09 10.01 1.36
N TYR A 386 -12.83 10.80 0.57
CA TYR A 386 -14.01 10.32 -0.16
C TYR A 386 -13.68 9.22 -1.18
N ALA A 387 -12.49 9.26 -1.79
CA ALA A 387 -12.01 8.20 -2.67
C ALA A 387 -11.67 6.92 -1.89
N ALA A 388 -10.91 7.02 -0.80
CA ALA A 388 -10.54 5.89 0.03
C ALA A 388 -11.76 5.20 0.69
N LEU A 389 -12.70 5.99 1.21
CA LEU A 389 -14.00 5.47 1.71
C LEU A 389 -14.73 4.65 0.66
N ARG A 390 -14.61 4.99 -0.64
CA ARG A 390 -15.22 4.19 -1.72
C ARG A 390 -14.50 2.87 -1.93
N ASP A 391 -13.18 2.87 -1.84
CA ASP A 391 -12.39 1.65 -1.94
C ASP A 391 -12.74 0.69 -0.79
N ASP A 392 -12.84 1.21 0.43
CA ASP A 392 -13.21 0.41 1.60
C ASP A 392 -14.69 0.00 1.56
N LEU A 393 -15.58 0.82 0.96
CA LEU A 393 -16.96 0.42 0.68
C LEU A 393 -17.03 -0.79 -0.26
N ILE A 394 -16.24 -0.80 -1.34
CA ILE A 394 -16.18 -1.91 -2.30
C ILE A 394 -15.74 -3.18 -1.57
N VAL A 395 -14.66 -3.12 -0.78
CA VAL A 395 -14.13 -4.26 -0.04
C VAL A 395 -15.18 -4.84 0.92
N ASN A 396 -15.84 -3.99 1.70
CA ASN A 396 -16.83 -4.44 2.67
C ASN A 396 -18.12 -4.94 1.98
N MET A 397 -18.55 -4.33 0.88
CA MET A 397 -19.68 -4.83 0.07
C MET A 397 -19.41 -6.23 -0.48
N LEU A 398 -18.20 -6.48 -0.99
CA LEU A 398 -17.79 -7.82 -1.42
C LEU A 398 -17.82 -8.83 -0.26
N ALA A 399 -17.40 -8.42 0.94
CA ALA A 399 -17.39 -9.29 2.11
C ALA A 399 -18.81 -9.71 2.57
N VAL A 400 -19.80 -8.84 2.41
CA VAL A 400 -21.22 -9.15 2.74
C VAL A 400 -22.02 -9.71 1.56
N GLY A 401 -21.39 -9.92 0.40
CA GLY A 401 -22.04 -10.45 -0.80
C GLY A 401 -22.89 -9.44 -1.61
N ASP A 402 -22.73 -8.13 -1.37
CA ASP A 402 -23.35 -7.06 -2.17
C ASP A 402 -22.52 -6.79 -3.45
N TYR A 403 -22.47 -7.77 -4.35
CA TYR A 403 -21.66 -7.71 -5.56
C TYR A 403 -22.16 -6.66 -6.57
N GLN A 404 -23.48 -6.46 -6.65
CA GLN A 404 -24.07 -5.47 -7.54
C GLN A 404 -23.80 -4.05 -7.07
N GLY A 405 -23.93 -3.78 -5.75
CA GLY A 405 -23.54 -2.51 -5.16
C GLY A 405 -22.05 -2.24 -5.34
N ALA A 406 -21.19 -3.23 -5.07
CA ALA A 406 -19.74 -3.11 -5.27
C ALA A 406 -19.37 -2.78 -6.73
N TRP A 407 -20.10 -3.31 -7.71
CA TRP A 407 -19.85 -3.02 -9.13
C TRP A 407 -20.16 -1.57 -9.52
N GLN A 408 -21.28 -1.01 -9.03
CA GLN A 408 -21.61 0.40 -9.27
C GLN A 408 -20.48 1.31 -8.74
N GLN A 409 -19.95 0.97 -7.57
CA GLN A 409 -18.82 1.66 -6.96
C GLN A 409 -17.53 1.49 -7.78
N CYS A 410 -17.27 0.29 -8.32
CA CYS A 410 -16.16 0.03 -9.24
C CYS A 410 -16.23 0.87 -10.52
N ALA A 411 -17.42 0.98 -11.15
CA ALA A 411 -17.60 1.76 -12.38
C ALA A 411 -17.29 3.25 -12.13
N LYS A 412 -17.81 3.82 -11.04
CA LYS A 412 -17.51 5.19 -10.62
C LYS A 412 -16.01 5.39 -10.34
N ARG A 413 -15.38 4.45 -9.65
CA ARG A 413 -13.93 4.45 -9.38
C ARG A 413 -13.13 4.49 -10.68
N TYR A 414 -13.43 3.57 -11.62
CA TYR A 414 -12.72 3.46 -12.90
C TYR A 414 -12.74 4.76 -13.71
N TRP A 415 -13.91 5.39 -13.84
CA TRP A 415 -14.06 6.56 -14.72
C TRP A 415 -13.69 7.89 -14.06
N HIS A 416 -14.02 8.07 -12.79
CA HIS A 416 -13.95 9.38 -12.14
C HIS A 416 -12.81 9.51 -11.13
N ILE A 417 -12.23 8.40 -10.66
CA ILE A 417 -11.24 8.40 -9.58
C ILE A 417 -9.86 7.96 -10.09
N LEU A 418 -9.73 6.76 -10.66
CA LEU A 418 -8.42 6.20 -11.04
C LEU A 418 -7.62 7.10 -11.99
N PRO A 419 -8.20 7.70 -13.05
CA PRO A 419 -7.42 8.55 -13.96
C PRO A 419 -6.97 9.86 -13.32
N LYS A 420 -7.60 10.27 -12.20
CA LYS A 420 -7.27 11.48 -11.44
C LYS A 420 -6.18 11.20 -10.40
N LEU A 421 -6.33 10.13 -9.62
CA LEU A 421 -5.37 9.75 -8.59
C LEU A 421 -4.13 9.08 -9.16
N HIS A 422 -4.30 8.28 -10.22
CA HIS A 422 -3.26 7.50 -10.86
C HIS A 422 -3.32 7.68 -12.39
N PRO A 423 -2.86 8.83 -12.92
CA PRO A 423 -2.95 9.14 -14.36
C PRO A 423 -2.21 8.14 -15.26
N ARG A 424 -1.15 7.50 -14.75
CA ARG A 424 -0.42 6.46 -15.47
C ARG A 424 -1.24 5.16 -15.47
N ALA A 425 -1.58 4.66 -16.65
CA ALA A 425 -2.36 3.42 -16.79
C ALA A 425 -1.72 2.22 -16.09
N PHE A 426 -0.38 2.13 -16.11
CA PHE A 426 0.38 1.08 -15.43
C PHE A 426 0.78 1.43 -13.99
N HIS A 427 0.18 2.43 -13.34
CA HIS A 427 0.41 2.61 -11.91
C HIS A 427 -0.08 1.36 -11.15
N PRO A 428 0.71 0.73 -10.25
CA PRO A 428 0.35 -0.54 -9.63
C PRO A 428 -1.03 -0.55 -8.97
N VAL A 429 -1.38 0.50 -8.21
CA VAL A 429 -2.70 0.64 -7.57
C VAL A 429 -3.83 0.62 -8.61
N ARG A 430 -3.67 1.36 -9.71
CA ARG A 430 -4.66 1.39 -10.80
C ARG A 430 -4.79 0.02 -11.46
N VAL A 431 -3.67 -0.63 -11.76
CA VAL A 431 -3.67 -1.98 -12.37
C VAL A 431 -4.43 -2.98 -11.49
N VAL A 432 -4.15 -2.99 -10.18
CA VAL A 432 -4.84 -3.87 -9.23
C VAL A 432 -6.32 -3.55 -9.09
N GLN A 433 -6.69 -2.26 -9.01
CA GLN A 433 -8.09 -1.87 -8.87
C GLN A 433 -8.91 -2.12 -10.14
N VAL A 434 -8.32 -1.95 -11.33
CA VAL A 434 -8.93 -2.34 -12.61
C VAL A 434 -9.08 -3.87 -12.68
N TRP A 435 -8.08 -4.62 -12.21
CA TRP A 435 -8.15 -6.08 -12.12
C TRP A 435 -9.28 -6.56 -11.23
N GLN A 436 -9.41 -6.02 -10.01
CA GLN A 436 -10.53 -6.34 -9.11
C GLN A 436 -11.88 -6.06 -9.77
N SER A 437 -12.03 -4.92 -10.44
CA SER A 437 -13.26 -4.58 -11.17
C SER A 437 -13.53 -5.56 -12.33
N ALA A 438 -12.50 -5.96 -13.07
CA ALA A 438 -12.63 -6.95 -14.15
C ALA A 438 -13.12 -8.31 -13.63
N MET A 439 -12.60 -8.75 -12.48
CA MET A 439 -12.99 -10.02 -11.86
C MET A 439 -14.41 -9.98 -11.31
N LEU A 440 -14.83 -8.85 -10.75
CA LEU A 440 -16.20 -8.65 -10.32
C LEU A 440 -17.17 -8.66 -11.51
N ALA A 441 -16.83 -8.00 -12.62
CA ALA A 441 -17.63 -8.01 -13.84
C ALA A 441 -17.83 -9.43 -14.38
N TYR A 442 -16.75 -10.22 -14.43
CA TYR A 442 -16.79 -11.61 -14.88
C TYR A 442 -17.57 -12.51 -13.91
N TYR A 443 -17.43 -12.29 -12.60
CA TYR A 443 -18.24 -13.01 -11.61
C TYR A 443 -19.74 -12.72 -11.79
N LEU A 444 -20.11 -11.45 -11.93
CA LEU A 444 -21.51 -11.04 -12.15
C LEU A 444 -22.10 -11.63 -13.43
N GLN A 445 -21.32 -11.76 -14.51
CA GLN A 445 -21.74 -12.47 -15.72
C GLN A 445 -22.17 -13.92 -15.38
N ALA A 446 -21.36 -14.64 -14.60
CA ALA A 446 -21.62 -16.03 -14.27
C ALA A 446 -22.87 -16.21 -13.37
N GLU A 447 -23.18 -15.21 -12.54
CA GLU A 447 -24.32 -15.21 -11.60
C GLU A 447 -25.64 -14.67 -12.20
N GLY A 448 -25.75 -14.62 -13.53
CA GLY A 448 -26.98 -14.18 -14.22
C GLY A 448 -26.97 -12.72 -14.68
N GLY A 449 -25.81 -12.06 -14.65
CA GLY A 449 -25.59 -10.74 -15.23
C GLY A 449 -26.01 -9.59 -14.32
N MET A 450 -26.08 -8.39 -14.93
CA MET A 450 -26.50 -7.18 -14.24
C MET A 450 -27.71 -6.58 -14.96
N ALA A 451 -28.73 -6.17 -14.20
CA ALA A 451 -29.92 -5.56 -14.77
C ALA A 451 -29.54 -4.31 -15.59
N GLY A 452 -29.89 -4.32 -16.88
CA GLY A 452 -29.60 -3.20 -17.80
C GLY A 452 -28.17 -3.12 -18.33
N ALA A 453 -27.32 -4.13 -18.08
CA ALA A 453 -25.89 -4.10 -18.40
C ALA A 453 -25.35 -5.44 -18.92
N ASP A 454 -24.66 -5.42 -20.07
CA ASP A 454 -23.84 -6.56 -20.49
C ASP A 454 -22.40 -6.39 -19.97
N VAL A 455 -22.12 -7.07 -18.86
CA VAL A 455 -20.84 -6.96 -18.14
C VAL A 455 -19.74 -7.84 -18.73
N ALA A 456 -20.04 -8.80 -19.61
CA ALA A 456 -19.04 -9.72 -20.15
C ALA A 456 -18.03 -9.03 -21.08
N PRO A 457 -18.44 -8.22 -22.08
CA PRO A 457 -17.51 -7.43 -22.88
C PRO A 457 -16.73 -6.40 -22.05
N ILE A 458 -17.34 -5.88 -20.97
CA ILE A 458 -16.67 -4.96 -20.04
C ILE A 458 -15.56 -5.69 -19.26
N ALA A 459 -15.83 -6.90 -18.75
CA ALA A 459 -14.82 -7.71 -18.07
C ALA A 459 -13.60 -7.95 -18.98
N LEU A 460 -13.83 -8.34 -20.23
CA LEU A 460 -12.74 -8.56 -21.19
C LEU A 460 -11.97 -7.27 -21.50
N LEU A 461 -12.66 -6.12 -21.66
CA LEU A 461 -12.03 -4.81 -21.84
C LEU A 461 -11.08 -4.49 -20.69
N LEU A 462 -11.55 -4.66 -19.45
CA LEU A 462 -10.78 -4.37 -18.25
C LEU A 462 -9.59 -5.34 -18.10
N VAL A 463 -9.79 -6.64 -18.30
CA VAL A 463 -8.68 -7.61 -18.25
C VAL A 463 -7.64 -7.32 -19.32
N MET A 464 -8.04 -6.92 -20.53
CA MET A 464 -7.10 -6.54 -21.58
C MET A 464 -6.27 -5.29 -21.19
N GLU A 465 -6.88 -4.29 -20.54
CA GLU A 465 -6.15 -3.14 -19.98
C GLU A 465 -5.10 -3.60 -18.96
N VAL A 466 -5.48 -4.49 -18.04
CA VAL A 466 -4.57 -5.03 -17.02
C VAL A 466 -3.47 -5.87 -17.65
N MET A 467 -3.77 -6.71 -18.64
CA MET A 467 -2.79 -7.56 -19.33
C MET A 467 -1.70 -6.73 -20.00
N ASN A 468 -2.06 -5.59 -20.59
CA ASN A 468 -1.10 -4.67 -21.21
C ASN A 468 -0.29 -3.88 -20.16
N ALA A 469 -0.87 -3.60 -19.00
CA ALA A 469 -0.26 -2.75 -17.96
C ALA A 469 0.54 -3.54 -16.91
N ALA A 470 0.18 -4.79 -16.63
CA ALA A 470 0.82 -5.65 -15.63
C ALA A 470 2.33 -5.89 -15.89
N PRO A 471 2.80 -6.10 -17.14
CA PRO A 471 4.23 -6.23 -17.42
C PRO A 471 5.07 -5.01 -17.03
N LEU A 472 4.49 -3.81 -17.12
CA LEU A 472 5.15 -2.54 -16.79
C LEU A 472 5.07 -2.20 -15.28
N SER A 473 4.07 -2.70 -14.58
CA SER A 473 3.88 -2.46 -13.14
C SER A 473 4.53 -3.53 -12.29
N HIS A 474 4.25 -4.80 -12.59
CA HIS A 474 4.64 -5.97 -11.79
C HIS A 474 5.79 -6.76 -12.41
N GLY A 475 6.04 -6.58 -13.72
CA GLY A 475 6.97 -7.41 -14.49
C GLY A 475 6.25 -8.59 -15.17
N LYS A 476 6.65 -8.88 -16.41
CA LYS A 476 6.01 -9.90 -17.26
C LYS A 476 5.98 -11.31 -16.65
N ASP A 477 7.00 -11.66 -15.86
CA ASP A 477 7.17 -13.01 -15.29
C ASP A 477 6.56 -13.14 -13.88
N SER A 478 5.99 -12.06 -13.33
CA SER A 478 5.37 -12.06 -12.01
C SER A 478 4.19 -13.05 -11.93
N THR A 479 3.91 -13.55 -10.74
CA THR A 479 2.74 -14.42 -10.47
C THR A 479 1.44 -13.70 -10.83
N PHE A 480 1.35 -12.40 -10.55
CA PHE A 480 0.21 -11.56 -10.91
C PHE A 480 0.03 -11.46 -12.44
N ALA A 481 1.06 -11.06 -13.19
CA ALA A 481 0.96 -10.91 -14.64
C ALA A 481 0.57 -12.22 -15.34
N ARG A 482 1.14 -13.35 -14.90
CA ARG A 482 0.77 -14.69 -15.42
C ARG A 482 -0.65 -15.09 -15.08
N SER A 483 -1.16 -14.71 -13.90
CA SER A 483 -2.56 -14.94 -13.52
C SER A 483 -3.52 -14.14 -14.41
N VAL A 484 -3.18 -12.88 -14.68
CA VAL A 484 -3.95 -12.02 -15.61
C VAL A 484 -3.98 -12.62 -17.02
N GLU A 485 -2.83 -13.02 -17.55
CA GLU A 485 -2.74 -13.65 -18.88
C GLU A 485 -3.56 -14.95 -18.97
N LYS A 486 -3.44 -15.82 -17.96
CA LYS A 486 -4.25 -17.04 -17.86
C LYS A 486 -5.74 -16.72 -17.87
N LYS A 487 -6.17 -15.72 -17.09
CA LYS A 487 -7.58 -15.35 -16.98
C LYS A 487 -8.12 -14.69 -18.24
N PHE A 488 -7.31 -13.88 -18.91
CA PHE A 488 -7.64 -13.34 -20.23
C PHE A 488 -7.93 -14.48 -21.23
N GLY A 489 -7.06 -15.49 -21.30
CA GLY A 489 -7.26 -16.66 -22.16
C GLY A 489 -8.56 -17.42 -21.84
N GLU A 490 -8.87 -17.63 -20.56
CA GLU A 490 -10.14 -18.23 -20.13
C GLU A 490 -11.35 -17.42 -20.61
N MET A 491 -11.35 -16.10 -20.41
CA MET A 491 -12.46 -15.22 -20.83
C MET A 491 -12.68 -15.22 -22.35
N VAL A 492 -11.60 -15.21 -23.13
CA VAL A 492 -11.69 -15.26 -24.60
C VAL A 492 -12.33 -16.58 -25.05
N LEU A 493 -11.93 -17.70 -24.47
CA LEU A 493 -12.51 -19.02 -24.80
C LEU A 493 -13.99 -19.09 -24.42
N ASP A 494 -14.38 -18.58 -23.24
CA ASP A 494 -15.78 -18.55 -22.79
C ASP A 494 -16.65 -17.72 -23.75
N MET A 495 -16.16 -16.55 -24.18
CA MET A 495 -16.87 -15.70 -25.12
C MET A 495 -16.93 -16.33 -26.52
N GLN A 496 -15.87 -17.00 -26.97
CA GLN A 496 -15.84 -17.70 -28.28
C GLN A 496 -16.86 -18.85 -28.32
N ALA A 497 -17.01 -19.58 -27.22
CA ALA A 497 -17.99 -20.66 -27.12
C ALA A 497 -19.45 -20.16 -27.26
N GLY A 498 -19.70 -18.88 -26.96
CA GLY A 498 -21.00 -18.23 -27.12
C GLY A 498 -21.18 -17.42 -28.41
N ALA A 499 -20.13 -17.24 -29.22
CA ALA A 499 -20.15 -16.38 -30.41
C ALA A 499 -20.68 -17.13 -31.65
N GLY A 500 -21.36 -16.40 -32.55
CA GLY A 500 -21.87 -16.93 -33.81
C GLY A 500 -20.87 -16.82 -34.97
N GLY A 501 -19.76 -16.11 -34.78
CA GLY A 501 -18.71 -15.86 -35.78
C GLY A 501 -17.34 -15.54 -35.17
N ASP A 502 -16.53 -14.72 -35.87
CA ASP A 502 -15.21 -14.29 -35.38
C ASP A 502 -15.36 -13.31 -34.21
N ILE A 503 -14.97 -13.76 -33.02
CA ILE A 503 -15.03 -12.97 -31.79
C ILE A 503 -14.29 -11.64 -31.89
N HIS A 504 -13.18 -11.57 -32.65
CA HIS A 504 -12.42 -10.33 -32.76
C HIS A 504 -13.20 -9.25 -33.51
N GLN A 505 -13.93 -9.66 -34.55
CA GLN A 505 -14.81 -8.75 -35.28
C GLN A 505 -16.00 -8.33 -34.42
N GLU A 506 -16.70 -9.29 -33.79
CA GLU A 506 -17.85 -9.01 -32.92
C GLU A 506 -17.48 -8.07 -31.77
N LEU A 507 -16.31 -8.27 -31.13
CA LEU A 507 -15.82 -7.37 -30.10
C LEU A 507 -15.53 -5.99 -30.68
N SER A 508 -14.80 -5.90 -31.80
CA SER A 508 -14.46 -4.60 -32.39
C SER A 508 -15.69 -3.75 -32.72
N GLU A 509 -16.78 -4.37 -33.16
CA GLU A 509 -18.05 -3.69 -33.47
C GLU A 509 -18.81 -3.25 -32.22
N ARG A 510 -18.79 -4.06 -31.15
CA ARG A 510 -19.54 -3.81 -29.91
C ARG A 510 -18.82 -2.87 -28.93
N MET A 511 -17.50 -2.81 -28.97
CA MET A 511 -16.67 -2.11 -28.00
C MET A 511 -17.01 -0.62 -27.79
N PRO A 512 -17.34 0.19 -28.82
CA PRO A 512 -17.76 1.58 -28.59
C PRO A 512 -19.03 1.69 -27.73
N GLN A 513 -20.02 0.84 -28.00
CA GLN A 513 -21.28 0.82 -27.24
C GLN A 513 -21.06 0.29 -25.82
N THR A 514 -20.29 -0.78 -25.67
CA THR A 514 -19.87 -1.32 -24.36
C THR A 514 -19.19 -0.26 -23.51
N ARG A 515 -18.32 0.56 -24.10
CA ARG A 515 -17.60 1.61 -23.37
C ARG A 515 -18.52 2.73 -22.89
N GLU A 516 -19.45 3.17 -23.72
CA GLU A 516 -20.45 4.17 -23.30
C GLU A 516 -21.40 3.62 -22.24
N GLN A 517 -21.84 2.37 -22.37
CA GLN A 517 -22.65 1.72 -21.34
C GLN A 517 -21.91 1.63 -20.01
N PHE A 518 -20.63 1.22 -20.03
CA PHE A 518 -19.81 1.18 -18.80
C PHE A 518 -19.60 2.57 -18.18
N LYS A 519 -19.53 3.61 -19.00
CA LYS A 519 -19.41 4.99 -18.54
C LYS A 519 -20.70 5.50 -17.92
N GLU A 520 -21.86 5.15 -18.47
CA GLU A 520 -23.17 5.45 -17.88
C GLU A 520 -23.32 4.79 -16.49
N MET A 521 -22.81 3.56 -16.32
CA MET A 521 -22.84 2.88 -15.01
C MET A 521 -22.13 3.65 -13.89
N ALA A 522 -21.17 4.52 -14.22
CA ALA A 522 -20.49 5.36 -13.25
C ALA A 522 -21.42 6.39 -12.56
N THR A 523 -22.63 6.61 -13.08
CA THR A 523 -23.63 7.51 -12.51
C THR A 523 -24.71 6.79 -11.71
N TRP A 524 -24.65 5.45 -11.60
CA TRP A 524 -25.70 4.67 -10.93
C TRP A 524 -25.67 4.79 -9.40
N SER A 525 -24.50 5.04 -8.81
CA SER A 525 -24.40 5.42 -7.41
C SER A 525 -24.40 6.93 -7.26
N GLU A 526 -25.13 7.47 -6.27
CA GLU A 526 -25.06 8.90 -5.95
C GLU A 526 -23.71 9.24 -5.31
N TYR A 527 -23.35 8.49 -4.28
CA TYR A 527 -22.14 8.66 -3.50
C TYR A 527 -21.39 7.36 -3.25
#